data_AF-A0A6C0TMH7-F1
#
_entry.id   AF-A0A6C0TMH7-F1
#
_cell.length_a   1.000
_cell.length_b   1.000
_cell.length_c   1.000
_cell.angle_alpha   90.00
_cell.angle_beta   90.00
_cell.angle_gamma   90.00
#
_symmetry.space_group_name_H-M   'P 1'
#
loop_
_entity.id
_entity.type
_entity.pdbx_description
1 polymer ?
#
loop_
_entity_poly.entity_id
_entity_poly.type
_entity_poly.pdbx_seq_one_letter_code
_entity_poly.pdbx_strand_id
1 'polypeptide(L)'
;MPTLATISKNKPAWIANEGHWRMLQVLRFFLSGAVALVGFGLLVAFALDHRDYSYLIVAAFFFGTAVTTHWGIYAAAWALCWVREGFSQTKENP
;
A
#
# COMPACT_ATOMS: atom_id res chain seq x y z
N MET A 1 -1.94 16.14 -15.50
CA MET A 1 -1.35 14.89 -14.96
C MET A 1 -2.19 14.44 -13.78
N PRO A 2 -2.67 13.19 -13.71
CA PRO A 2 -3.39 12.70 -12.54
C PRO A 2 -2.45 12.68 -11.34
N THR A 3 -2.93 13.16 -10.18
CA THR A 3 -2.14 13.12 -8.94
C THR A 3 -2.08 11.68 -8.40
N LEU A 4 -1.08 11.35 -7.57
CA LEU A 4 -1.01 10.06 -6.87
C LEU A 4 -2.31 9.74 -6.09
N ALA A 5 -2.95 10.77 -5.53
CA ALA A 5 -4.24 10.64 -4.87
C ALA A 5 -5.37 10.26 -5.84
N THR A 6 -5.34 10.75 -7.08
CA THR A 6 -6.32 10.42 -8.13
C THR A 6 -6.16 8.97 -8.60
N ILE A 7 -4.91 8.51 -8.78
CA ILE A 7 -4.59 7.12 -9.18
C ILE A 7 -5.03 6.12 -8.09
N SER A 8 -4.85 6.50 -6.82
CA SER A 8 -5.24 5.67 -5.67
C SER A 8 -6.76 5.54 -5.50
N LYS A 9 -7.55 6.53 -5.91
CA LYS A 9 -9.01 6.55 -5.71
C LYS A 9 -9.79 5.87 -6.84
N ASN A 10 -9.28 5.93 -8.06
CA ASN A 10 -9.98 5.39 -9.21
C ASN A 10 -9.87 3.86 -9.23
N LYS A 11 -11.02 3.19 -9.29
CA LYS A 11 -11.10 1.75 -9.52
C LYS A 11 -10.47 1.44 -10.88
N PRO A 12 -9.43 0.61 -10.94
CA PRO A 12 -8.88 0.20 -12.23
C PRO A 12 -9.87 -0.71 -12.98
N ALA A 13 -9.87 -0.60 -14.31
CA ALA A 13 -10.78 -1.34 -15.19
C ALA A 13 -10.65 -2.87 -15.05
N TRP A 14 -9.47 -3.38 -14.67
CA TRP A 14 -9.18 -4.80 -14.48
C TRP A 14 -9.78 -5.41 -13.21
N ILE A 15 -10.28 -4.60 -12.27
CA ILE A 15 -11.03 -5.12 -11.13
C ILE A 15 -12.49 -5.28 -11.54
N ALA A 16 -12.90 -6.52 -11.82
CA ALA A 16 -14.28 -6.81 -12.24
C ALA A 16 -15.32 -6.37 -11.18
N ASN A 17 -15.08 -6.63 -9.90
CA ASN A 17 -16.06 -6.45 -8.83
C ASN A 17 -15.65 -5.34 -7.85
N GLU A 18 -16.57 -4.40 -7.60
CA GLU A 18 -16.38 -3.28 -6.68
C GLU A 18 -16.07 -3.70 -5.24
N GLY A 19 -16.60 -4.83 -4.77
CA GLY A 19 -16.29 -5.40 -3.46
C GLY A 19 -14.81 -5.76 -3.31
N HIS A 20 -14.18 -6.30 -4.37
CA HIS A 20 -12.75 -6.62 -4.36
C HIS A 20 -11.89 -5.35 -4.32
N TRP A 21 -12.33 -4.29 -5.00
CA TRP A 21 -11.66 -3.00 -4.95
C TRP A 21 -11.71 -2.38 -3.54
N ARG A 22 -12.90 -2.38 -2.91
CA ARG A 22 -13.07 -1.89 -1.54
C ARG A 22 -12.24 -2.72 -0.54
N MET A 23 -12.22 -4.04 -0.69
CA MET A 23 -11.40 -4.93 0.14
C MET A 23 -9.90 -4.65 -0.02
N LEU A 24 -9.43 -4.41 -1.26
CA LEU A 24 -8.04 -4.03 -1.51
C LEU A 24 -7.69 -2.69 -0.85
N GLN A 25 -8.58 -1.70 -0.93
CA GLN A 25 -8.39 -0.42 -0.25
C GLN A 25 -8.30 -0.61 1.26
N VAL A 26 -9.22 -1.37 1.86
CA VAL A 26 -9.21 -1.67 3.30
C VAL A 26 -7.90 -2.36 3.69
N LEU A 27 -7.49 -3.41 2.98
CA LEU A 27 -6.25 -4.14 3.27
C LEU A 27 -5.03 -3.21 3.20
N ARG A 28 -4.97 -2.38 2.16
CA ARG A 28 -3.89 -1.41 1.95
C ARG A 28 -3.82 -0.41 3.09
N PHE A 29 -4.94 0.24 3.44
CA PHE A 29 -4.99 1.24 4.50
C PHE A 29 -4.77 0.63 5.88
N PHE A 30 -5.33 -0.55 6.15
CA PHE A 30 -5.19 -1.22 7.44
C PHE A 30 -3.75 -1.64 7.70
N LEU A 31 -3.11 -2.32 6.73
CA LEU A 31 -1.72 -2.74 6.88
C LEU A 31 -0.76 -1.55 6.90
N SER A 32 -0.88 -0.59 5.98
CA SER A 32 -0.01 0.59 6.01
C SER A 32 -0.24 1.45 7.25
N GLY A 33 -1.50 1.56 7.69
CA GLY A 33 -1.90 2.33 8.88
C GLY A 33 -1.35 1.72 10.17
N ALA A 34 -1.45 0.39 10.32
CA ALA A 34 -0.89 -0.31 11.47
C ALA A 34 0.63 -0.10 11.57
N VAL A 35 1.36 -0.23 10.46
CA VAL A 35 2.81 0.01 10.41
C VAL A 35 3.15 1.49 10.72
N ALA A 36 2.39 2.43 10.17
CA ALA A 36 2.59 3.86 10.43
C ALA A 36 2.32 4.23 11.90
N LEU A 37 1.35 3.58 12.57
CA LEU A 37 1.08 3.79 13.99
C LEU A 37 2.25 3.38 14.88
N VAL A 38 2.97 2.31 14.53
CA VAL A 38 4.20 1.92 15.25
C VAL A 38 5.26 3.01 15.10
N GLY A 39 5.49 3.51 13.88
CA GLY A 39 6.40 4.63 13.63
C GLY A 39 6.02 5.89 14.40
N PHE A 40 4.72 6.20 14.47
CA PHE A 40 4.19 7.32 15.27
C PHE A 40 4.43 7.12 16.77
N GLY A 41 4.20 5.92 17.30
CA GLY A 41 4.48 5.60 18.70
C GLY A 41 5.95 5.81 19.07
N LEU A 42 6.87 5.48 18.16
CA LEU A 42 8.31 5.73 18.35
C LEU A 42 8.65 7.23 18.32
N LEU A 43 7.97 8.03 17.49
CA LEU A 43 8.11 9.48 17.53
C LEU A 43 7.61 10.07 18.85
N VAL A 44 6.49 9.55 19.39
CA VAL A 44 5.98 9.96 20.71
C VAL A 44 6.99 9.58 21.81
N ALA A 45 7.55 8.36 21.76
CA ALA A 45 8.58 7.94 22.72
C ALA A 45 9.83 8.85 22.65
N PHE A 46 10.30 9.16 21.43
CA PHE A 46 11.38 10.14 21.24
C PHE A 46 11.03 11.52 21.79
N ALA A 47 9.79 11.98 21.59
CA ALA A 47 9.32 13.27 22.09
C ALA A 47 9.22 13.34 23.62
N LEU A 48 9.22 12.20 24.32
CA LEU A 48 9.20 12.15 25.78
C LEU A 48 10.59 11.99 26.41
N ASP A 49 11.51 11.25 25.75
CA ASP A 49 12.83 10.94 26.32
C ASP A 49 13.98 11.75 25.68
N HIS A 50 13.86 12.21 24.42
CA HIS A 50 14.79 13.06 23.65
C HIS A 50 16.28 12.68 23.60
N ARG A 51 16.70 11.64 24.31
CA ARG A 51 18.11 11.27 24.51
C ARG A 51 18.63 10.30 23.46
N ASP A 52 17.74 9.51 22.86
CA ASP A 52 18.11 8.46 21.92
C ASP A 52 17.57 8.76 20.51
N TYR A 53 18.48 9.16 19.63
CA TYR A 53 18.17 9.40 18.22
C TYR A 53 17.84 8.11 17.45
N SER A 54 18.09 6.93 18.03
CA SER A 54 17.71 5.64 17.42
C SER A 54 16.20 5.58 17.15
N TYR A 55 15.36 6.18 18.02
CA TYR A 55 13.92 6.23 17.83
C TYR A 55 13.51 6.94 16.53
N LEU A 56 14.22 8.01 16.12
CA LEU A 56 13.95 8.71 14.86
C LEU A 56 14.29 7.84 13.65
N ILE A 57 15.43 7.13 13.70
CA ILE A 57 15.86 6.23 12.63
C ILE A 57 14.86 5.09 12.46
N VAL A 58 14.46 4.46 13.57
CA VAL A 58 13.51 3.36 13.56
C VAL A 58 12.12 3.85 13.13
N ALA A 59 11.67 5.03 13.60
CA ALA A 59 10.42 5.63 13.14
C ALA A 59 10.42 5.89 11.63
N ALA A 60 11.51 6.45 11.09
CA ALA A 60 11.66 6.68 9.65
C ALA A 60 11.58 5.37 8.85
N PHE A 61 12.18 4.29 9.36
CA PHE A 61 12.07 2.96 8.76
C PHE A 61 10.63 2.45 8.73
N PHE A 62 9.87 2.61 9.82
CA PHE A 62 8.45 2.24 9.86
C PHE A 62 7.61 3.07 8.88
N PHE A 63 7.84 4.38 8.79
CA PHE A 63 7.13 5.21 7.80
C PHE A 63 7.48 4.81 6.36
N GLY A 64 8.76 4.57 6.05
CA GLY A 64 9.18 4.06 4.75
C GLY A 64 8.55 2.72 4.41
N THR A 65 8.46 1.82 5.39
CA THR A 65 7.79 0.52 5.24
C THR A 65 6.28 0.67 5.04
N ALA A 66 5.63 1.61 5.74
CA ALA A 66 4.20 1.89 5.56
C ALA A 66 3.90 2.38 4.13
N VAL A 67 4.72 3.30 3.61
CA VAL A 67 4.60 3.78 2.23
C VAL A 67 4.86 2.65 1.23
N THR A 68 5.92 1.87 1.44
CA THR A 68 6.27 0.73 0.58
C THR A 68 5.17 -0.33 0.58
N THR A 69 4.58 -0.63 1.73
CA THR A 69 3.45 -1.56 1.86
C THR A 69 2.22 -1.04 1.12
N HIS A 70 1.93 0.26 1.26
CA HIS A 70 0.79 0.89 0.61
C HIS A 70 0.87 0.75 -0.92
N TRP A 71 2.01 1.09 -1.50
CA TRP A 71 2.22 1.00 -2.95
C TRP A 71 2.51 -0.42 -3.43
N GLY A 72 3.16 -1.24 -2.61
CA GLY A 72 3.47 -2.63 -2.89
C GLY A 72 2.22 -3.49 -3.06
N ILE A 73 1.22 -3.32 -2.20
CA ILE A 73 -0.08 -4.01 -2.35
C ILE A 73 -0.76 -3.59 -3.65
N TYR A 74 -0.71 -2.30 -3.99
CA TYR A 74 -1.28 -1.81 -5.25
C TYR A 74 -0.55 -2.39 -6.47
N ALA A 75 0.78 -2.39 -6.46
CA ALA A 75 1.60 -2.96 -7.53
C ALA A 75 1.40 -4.48 -7.68
N ALA A 76 1.31 -5.21 -6.57
CA ALA A 76 1.06 -6.65 -6.57
C ALA A 76 -0.31 -6.98 -7.18
N ALA A 77 -1.35 -6.22 -6.82
CA ALA A 77 -2.68 -6.38 -7.40
C ALA A 77 -2.66 -6.12 -8.91
N TRP A 78 -1.93 -5.10 -9.35
CA TRP A 78 -1.77 -4.79 -10.78
C TRP A 78 -1.05 -5.92 -11.52
N ALA A 79 0.06 -6.43 -10.98
CA ALA A 79 0.82 -7.53 -11.57
C ALA A 79 -0.03 -8.81 -11.70
N LEU A 80 -0.80 -9.16 -10.67
CA LEU A 80 -1.70 -10.34 -10.70
C LEU A 80 -2.76 -10.21 -11.81
N CYS A 81 -3.31 -9.02 -11.99
CA CYS A 81 -4.31 -8.78 -13.03
C CYS A 81 -3.71 -8.75 -14.44
N TRP A 82 -2.52 -8.18 -14.61
CA TRP A 82 -1.77 -8.27 -15.87
C TRP A 82 -1.49 -9.73 -16.27
N VAL A 83 -1.02 -10.55 -15.31
CA VAL A 83 -0.80 -11.99 -15.53
C VAL A 83 -2.09 -12.70 -15.93
N ARG A 84 -3.21 -12.40 -15.24
CA ARG A 84 -4.52 -12.98 -15.55
C ARG A 84 -4.99 -12.64 -16.97
N GLU A 85 -4.83 -11.39 -17.39
CA GLU A 85 -5.21 -10.94 -18.74
C GLU A 85 -4.36 -11.62 -19.82
N GLY A 86 -3.06 -11.83 -19.56
CA GLY A 86 -2.18 -12.59 -20.44
C GLY A 86 -2.69 -14.02 -20.69
N PHE A 87 -3.19 -14.69 -19.63
CA PHE A 87 -3.75 -16.04 -19.73
C PHE A 87 -5.15 -16.11 -20.36
N SER A 88 -5.96 -15.04 -20.30
CA SER A 88 -7.26 -15.04 -20.97
C SER A 88 -7.13 -14.89 -22.48
N GLN A 89 -6.17 -14.09 -22.96
CA GLN A 89 -5.92 -13.93 -24.39
C GLN A 89 -5.45 -15.23 -25.07
N THR A 90 -4.72 -16.08 -24.34
CA THR A 90 -4.27 -17.40 -24.84
C THR A 90 -5.41 -18.41 -24.98
N LYS A 91 -6.57 -18.17 -24.35
CA LYS A 91 -7.74 -19.04 -24.46
C LYS A 91 -8.69 -18.64 -25.59
N GLU A 92 -8.63 -17.38 -26.04
CA GLU A 92 -9.50 -16.84 -27.10
C GLU A 92 -8.93 -17.02 -28.51
N ASN A 93 -7.63 -17.30 -28.65
CA ASN A 93 -6.99 -17.72 -29.90
C ASN A 93 -6.30 -19.09 -29.70
N PRO A 94 -7.02 -20.21 -29.87
CA PRO A 94 -6.40 -21.55 -29.90
C PRO A 94 -5.52 -21.76 -31.13
#